data_AF-A0A4P2V435-F1
#
_entry.id   AF-A0A4P2V435-F1
#
_cell.length_a   1.000
_cell.length_b   1.000
_cell.length_c   1.000
_cell.angle_alpha   90.00
_cell.angle_beta   90.00
_cell.angle_gamma   90.00
#
_symmetry.space_group_name_H-M   'P 1'
#
loop_
_entity.id
_entity.type
_entity.pdbx_description
1 polymer ?
#
loop_
_entity_poly.entity_id
_entity_poly.type
_entity_poly.pdbx_seq_one_letter_code
_entity_poly.pdbx_strand_id
1 'polypeptide(L)'
;EKYKDNADIVIAKMDSTANELENIKISSFPTIKYFRKDDNKVIDFNLDRTLDDFVKFLDANGEVADAEPAEETEEEEEEAP
;
A
#
# COMPACT_ATOMS: atom_id res chain seq x y z
N GLU A 1 5.10 4.78 -18.20
CA GLU A 1 6.40 4.08 -18.08
C GLU A 1 7.44 4.86 -17.26
N LYS A 2 7.04 5.82 -16.41
CA LYS A 2 7.95 6.76 -15.74
C LYS A 2 8.88 6.11 -14.69
N TYR A 3 8.49 4.95 -14.16
CA TYR A 3 9.23 4.18 -13.14
C TYR A 3 9.71 2.82 -13.63
N LYS A 4 9.56 2.51 -14.93
CA LYS A 4 9.87 1.18 -15.48
C LYS A 4 11.37 0.84 -15.38
N ASP A 5 12.21 1.86 -15.37
CA ASP A 5 13.67 1.77 -15.28
C ASP A 5 14.22 2.19 -13.89
N ASN A 6 13.34 2.46 -12.91
CA ASN A 6 13.78 2.77 -11.55
C ASN A 6 14.09 1.47 -10.79
N ALA A 7 15.33 1.32 -10.35
CA ALA A 7 15.79 0.11 -9.67
C ALA A 7 15.17 -0.08 -8.26
N ASP A 8 14.74 1.01 -7.63
CA ASP A 8 14.26 1.01 -6.24
C ASP A 8 12.73 1.11 -6.10
N ILE A 9 12.01 1.42 -7.17
CA ILE A 9 10.55 1.61 -7.14
C ILE A 9 9.89 0.56 -8.05
N VAL A 10 9.17 -0.38 -7.43
CA VAL A 10 8.40 -1.40 -8.14
C VAL A 10 6.92 -1.07 -8.01
N ILE A 11 6.24 -0.94 -9.16
CA ILE A 11 4.79 -0.80 -9.22
C ILE A 11 4.19 -2.14 -9.58
N ALA A 12 3.41 -2.71 -8.66
CA ALA A 12 2.71 -3.97 -8.84
C ALA A 12 1.19 -3.78 -8.74
N LYS A 13 0.43 -4.72 -9.29
CA LYS A 13 -1.02 -4.83 -9.08
C LYS A 13 -1.35 -6.25 -8.67
N MET A 14 -2.31 -6.38 -7.75
CA MET A 14 -2.84 -7.66 -7.29
C MET A 14 -4.36 -7.61 -7.37
N ASP A 15 -4.97 -8.70 -7.79
CA ASP A 15 -6.42 -8.88 -7.70
C ASP A 15 -6.74 -9.53 -6.36
N SER A 16 -7.18 -8.72 -5.40
CA SER A 16 -7.47 -9.20 -4.05
C SER A 16 -8.89 -9.76 -3.89
N THR A 17 -9.67 -9.87 -4.97
CA THR A 17 -10.90 -10.68 -4.95
C THR A 17 -10.62 -12.16 -5.15
N ALA A 18 -9.53 -12.47 -5.86
CA ALA A 18 -9.08 -13.84 -6.13
C ALA A 18 -7.89 -14.28 -5.26
N ASN A 19 -7.22 -13.34 -4.59
CA ASN A 19 -6.03 -13.60 -3.78
C ASN A 19 -6.17 -12.91 -2.42
N GLU A 20 -6.27 -13.70 -1.36
CA GLU A 20 -6.29 -13.23 0.02
C GLU A 20 -4.89 -13.40 0.63
N LEU A 21 -4.40 -12.37 1.32
CA LEU A 21 -3.10 -12.37 1.99
C LEU A 21 -3.33 -12.18 3.49
N GLU A 22 -2.82 -13.10 4.30
CA GLU A 22 -3.00 -13.08 5.76
C GLU A 22 -2.53 -11.76 6.40
N ASN A 23 -1.45 -11.19 5.88
CA ASN A 23 -0.83 -9.97 6.38
C ASN A 23 -1.38 -8.68 5.74
N ILE A 24 -2.26 -8.77 4.74
CA ILE A 24 -2.76 -7.59 4.02
C ILE A 24 -4.28 -7.70 3.85
N LYS A 25 -5.02 -7.06 4.76
CA LYS A 25 -6.47 -6.91 4.65
C LYS A 25 -6.83 -5.74 3.74
N ILE A 26 -7.69 -6.02 2.77
CA ILE A 26 -8.18 -5.04 1.80
C ILE A 26 -9.70 -4.93 1.97
N SER A 27 -10.11 -3.86 2.65
CA SER A 27 -11.52 -3.64 3.01
C SER A 27 -12.30 -2.87 1.95
N SER A 28 -11.61 -2.26 0.97
CA SER A 28 -12.24 -1.48 -0.11
C SER A 28 -11.47 -1.61 -1.42
N PHE A 29 -12.12 -1.30 -2.53
CA PHE A 29 -11.50 -1.36 -3.86
C PHE A 29 -11.72 -0.07 -4.64
N PRO A 30 -10.71 0.43 -5.38
CA PRO A 30 -9.30 0.02 -5.33
C PRO A 30 -8.59 0.58 -4.09
N THR A 31 -7.71 -0.20 -3.48
CA THR A 31 -6.79 0.22 -2.40
C THR A 31 -5.36 0.23 -2.93
N ILE A 32 -4.59 1.25 -2.58
CA ILE A 32 -3.18 1.40 -2.96
C ILE A 32 -2.38 1.43 -1.66
N LYS A 33 -1.47 0.46 -1.51
CA LYS A 33 -0.56 0.35 -0.38
C LYS A 33 0.88 0.50 -0.85
N TYR A 34 1.69 1.17 -0.05
CA TYR A 34 3.12 1.35 -0.29
C TYR A 34 3.93 0.63 0.76
N PHE A 35 4.85 -0.22 0.30
CA PHE A 35 5.74 -1.02 1.12
C PHE A 35 7.11 -0.37 1.09
N ARG A 36 7.51 0.28 2.20
CA ARG A 36 8.77 1.02 2.26
C ARG A 36 9.95 0.05 2.40
N LYS A 37 10.95 0.20 1.52
CA LYS A 37 12.12 -0.71 1.41
C LYS A 37 12.90 -0.91 2.72
N ASP A 38 13.10 0.15 3.51
CA ASP A 38 13.99 0.10 4.67
C ASP A 38 13.36 -0.58 5.90
N ASP A 39 12.07 -0.39 6.11
CA ASP A 39 11.38 -0.70 7.37
C ASP A 39 10.22 -1.69 7.19
N ASN A 40 9.95 -2.11 5.94
CA ASN A 40 8.77 -2.89 5.54
C ASN A 40 7.43 -2.29 5.98
N LYS A 41 7.43 -1.02 6.40
CA LYS A 41 6.24 -0.31 6.81
C LYS A 41 5.28 -0.18 5.64
N VAL A 42 4.02 -0.55 5.91
CA VAL A 42 2.93 -0.41 4.97
C VAL A 42 2.25 0.93 5.20
N ILE A 43 2.11 1.71 4.15
CA ILE A 43 1.51 3.04 4.19
C ILE A 43 0.34 3.06 3.21
N ASP A 44 -0.82 3.52 3.67
CA ASP A 44 -2.01 3.65 2.84
C ASP A 44 -1.97 4.97 2.04
N PHE A 45 -2.23 4.87 0.74
CA PHE A 45 -2.33 6.03 -0.14
C PHE A 45 -3.76 6.59 -0.10
N ASN A 46 -3.96 7.63 0.70
CA ASN A 46 -5.25 8.31 0.87
C ASN A 46 -5.40 9.61 0.05
N LEU A 47 -4.34 10.01 -0.66
CA LEU A 47 -4.34 11.20 -1.52
C LEU A 47 -5.23 11.04 -2.76
N ASP A 48 -5.39 12.15 -3.47
CA ASP A 48 -5.98 12.17 -4.80
C ASP A 48 -5.29 11.17 -5.73
N ARG A 49 -6.10 10.37 -6.43
CA ARG A 49 -5.64 9.31 -7.35
C ARG A 49 -5.17 9.89 -8.68
N THR A 50 -4.33 10.92 -8.61
CA THR A 50 -3.69 11.57 -9.75
C THR A 50 -2.26 11.07 -9.90
N LEU A 51 -1.74 11.17 -11.12
CA LEU A 51 -0.34 10.82 -11.39
C LEU A 51 0.63 11.72 -10.60
N ASP A 52 0.27 12.98 -10.41
CA ASP A 52 1.12 13.98 -9.76
C ASP A 52 1.27 13.69 -8.25
N ASP A 53 0.17 13.41 -7.56
CA ASP A 53 0.18 13.02 -6.15
C ASP A 53 0.85 11.66 -5.93
N PHE A 54 0.63 10.71 -6.84
CA PHE A 54 1.32 9.42 -6.78
C PHE A 54 2.84 9.57 -6.92
N VAL A 55 3.29 10.46 -7.82
CA VAL A 55 4.72 10.77 -7.97
C VAL A 55 5.27 11.43 -6.72
N LYS A 56 4.59 12.45 -6.17
CA LYS A 56 5.02 13.14 -4.94
C LYS A 56 5.09 12.19 -3.75
N PHE A 57 4.11 11.31 -3.61
CA PHE A 57 4.06 10.33 -2.56
C PHE A 57 5.25 9.35 -2.61
N LEU A 58 5.59 8.86 -3.82
CA LEU A 58 6.74 7.98 -4.00
C LEU A 58 8.07 8.71 -3.76
N ASP A 59 8.19 9.97 -4.20
CA ASP A 59 9.37 10.81 -3.98
C ASP A 59 9.57 11.16 -2.50
N ALA A 60 8.47 11.27 -1.75
CA ALA A 60 8.46 11.47 -0.30
C ALA A 60 8.58 10.17 0.52
N ASN A 61 8.88 9.02 -0.10
CA ASN A 61 8.96 7.72 0.59
C ASN A 61 7.71 7.36 1.42
N GLY A 62 6.54 7.85 1.01
CA GLY A 62 5.27 7.68 1.71
C GLY A 62 5.06 8.59 2.92
N GLU A 63 5.99 9.51 3.22
CA GLU A 63 5.88 10.48 4.33
C GLU A 63 5.18 11.77 3.87
N VAL A 64 3.94 11.64 3.40
CA VAL A 64 3.07 12.81 3.15
C VAL A 64 2.09 12.97 4.30
N ALA A 65 1.73 14.22 4.63
CA ALA A 65 0.90 14.52 5.80
C ALA A 65 -0.49 13.86 5.80
N ASP A 66 -0.94 13.38 4.64
CA ASP A 66 -2.24 12.73 4.42
C ASP A 66 -2.14 11.20 4.30
N ALA A 67 -0.91 10.65 4.33
CA ALA A 67 -0.70 9.21 4.26
C ALA A 67 -0.64 8.63 5.67
N GLU A 68 -1.63 7.80 5.98
CA GLU A 68 -1.69 7.15 7.28
C GLU A 68 -0.89 5.84 7.22
N PRO A 69 -0.16 5.49 8.31
CA PRO A 69 0.36 4.15 8.45
C PRO A 69 -0.81 3.17 8.33
N ALA A 70 -0.66 2.14 7.48
CA ALA A 70 -1.63 1.06 7.51
C ALA A 70 -1.48 0.37 8.87
N GLU A 71 -2.50 0.47 9.72
CA GLU A 71 -2.53 -0.34 10.94
C GLU A 71 -2.58 -1.80 10.52
N GLU A 72 -1.54 -2.56 10.86
CA GLU A 72 -1.53 -4.01 10.76
C GLU A 72 -2.63 -4.53 11.69
N THR A 73 -3.79 -4.82 11.12
CA THR A 73 -4.88 -5.46 11.84
C THR A 73 -4.52 -6.93 12.04
N GLU A 74 -3.74 -7.20 13.08
CA GLU A 74 -3.77 -8.48 13.80
C GLU A 74 -5.21 -8.67 14.31
N GLU A 75 -6.09 -9.25 13.49
CA GLU A 75 -7.28 -9.90 14.04
C GLU A 75 -6.89 -11.35 14.21
N GLU A 76 -6.65 -11.74 15.47
CA GLU A 76 -6.70 -13.13 15.92
C GLU A 76 -7.95 -13.80 15.33
N GLU A 77 -7.75 -14.95 14.67
CA GLU A 77 -8.85 -15.88 14.40
C GLU A 77 -9.51 -16.24 15.74
N GLU A 78 -10.65 -15.63 16.03
CA GLU A 78 -11.56 -16.15 17.04
C GLU A 78 -12.17 -17.44 16.47
N GLU A 79 -11.56 -18.57 16.84
CA GLU A 79 -12.10 -19.91 16.74
C GLU A 79 -13.55 -19.88 17.27
N ALA A 80 -14.54 -19.99 16.36
CA ALA A 80 -15.91 -20.22 16.76
C ALA A 80 -16.10 -21.72 17.14
N PRO A 81 -16.79 -22.04 18.25
CA PRO A 81 -16.95 -23.41 18.76
C PRO A 81 -17.86 -24.31 17.90
#